data_AF-A0A9W8PT10-F1
#
_entry.id   AF-A0A9W8PT10-F1
#
_cell.length_a   1.000
_cell.length_b   1.000
_cell.length_c   1.000
_cell.angle_alpha   90.00
_cell.angle_beta   90.00
_cell.angle_gamma   90.00
#
_symmetry.space_group_name_H-M   'P 1'
#
loop_
_entity.id
_entity.type
_entity.pdbx_description
1 polymer ?
#
loop_
_entity_poly.entity_id
_entity_poly.type
_entity_poly.pdbx_seq_one_letter_code
_entity_poly.pdbx_strand_id
1 'polypeptide(L)'
;MKITSLLTSALIGSVAARDTIYLVNSYKGNEISSGMAYYADGHEQNGLSRPDDYVDVVHGSNVHWEGQNVKGTFGSGVSFTSSIFADAGGKQGNS
;
A
#
# COMPACT_ATOMS: atom_id res chain seq x y z
N MET A 1 58.82 -6.19 9.99
CA MET A 1 57.36 -6.33 10.00
C MET A 1 56.76 -4.97 10.33
N LYS A 2 55.99 -4.34 9.45
CA LYS A 2 55.17 -3.16 9.76
C LYS A 2 53.82 -3.36 9.09
N ILE A 3 52.78 -3.33 9.92
CA ILE A 3 51.42 -3.79 9.63
C ILE A 3 50.69 -2.60 8.99
N THR A 4 50.23 -2.78 7.76
CA THR A 4 49.40 -1.80 7.05
C THR A 4 47.94 -2.06 7.43
N SER A 5 47.35 -1.17 8.24
CA SER A 5 45.92 -1.23 8.53
C SER A 5 45.13 -0.68 7.36
N LEU A 6 44.27 -1.52 6.77
CA LEU A 6 43.25 -1.11 5.80
C LEU A 6 41.97 -0.80 6.58
N LEU A 7 41.57 0.47 6.59
CA LEU A 7 40.26 0.89 7.09
C LEU A 7 39.20 0.56 6.04
N THR A 8 38.57 -0.60 6.18
CA THR A 8 37.41 -0.97 5.36
C THR A 8 36.20 -0.19 5.87
N SER A 9 35.82 0.88 5.17
CA SER A 9 34.55 1.57 5.43
C SER A 9 33.43 0.74 4.82
N ALA A 10 32.55 0.17 5.66
CA ALA A 10 31.33 -0.49 5.19
C ALA A 10 30.36 0.60 4.72
N LEU A 11 30.15 0.71 3.41
CA LEU A 11 28.98 1.41 2.87
C LEU A 11 27.75 0.58 3.25
N ILE A 12 27.08 0.95 4.32
CA ILE A 12 25.73 0.47 4.60
C ILE A 12 24.84 1.14 3.57
N GLY A 13 24.56 0.46 2.45
CA GLY A 13 23.58 0.93 1.48
C GLY A 13 22.21 1.01 2.16
N SER A 14 21.67 2.22 2.31
CA SER A 14 20.30 2.42 2.76
C SER A 14 19.35 1.86 1.70
N VAL A 15 18.66 0.77 2.01
CA VAL A 15 17.52 0.32 1.19
C VAL A 15 16.42 1.35 1.39
N ALA A 16 15.97 1.99 0.32
CA ALA A 16 14.78 2.83 0.40
C ALA A 16 13.60 1.96 0.84
N ALA A 17 12.87 2.40 1.87
CA ALA A 17 11.65 1.74 2.27
C ALA A 17 10.64 1.79 1.12
N ARG A 18 9.81 0.76 1.00
CA ARG A 18 8.87 0.62 -0.12
C ARG A 18 7.50 1.16 0.27
N ASP A 19 6.93 1.96 -0.61
CA ASP A 19 5.54 2.35 -0.50
C ASP A 19 4.62 1.17 -0.86
N THR A 20 3.49 1.06 -0.17
CA THR A 20 2.52 -0.02 -0.35
C THR A 20 1.13 0.54 -0.58
N ILE A 21 0.40 -0.08 -1.51
CA ILE A 21 -1.01 0.24 -1.75
C ILE A 21 -1.86 -1.00 -1.55
N TYR A 22 -2.91 -0.83 -0.75
CA TYR A 22 -3.95 -1.82 -0.60
C TYR A 22 -5.20 -1.39 -1.35
N LEU A 23 -5.78 -2.33 -2.09
CA LEU A 23 -7.12 -2.22 -2.65
C LEU A 23 -8.09 -2.74 -1.58
N VAL A 24 -9.01 -1.89 -1.14
CA VAL A 24 -9.80 -2.14 0.07
C VAL A 24 -11.27 -2.20 -0.29
N ASN A 25 -11.93 -3.27 0.16
CA ASN A 25 -13.38 -3.34 0.32
C ASN A 25 -13.67 -3.27 1.82
N SER A 26 -14.42 -2.26 2.26
CA SER A 26 -14.66 -1.97 3.67
C SER A 26 -16.13 -2.15 4.02
N TYR A 27 -16.37 -2.64 5.24
CA TYR A 27 -17.67 -2.72 5.87
C TYR A 27 -17.56 -2.11 7.27
N LYS A 28 -18.38 -1.10 7.56
CA LYS A 28 -18.46 -0.49 8.89
C LYS A 28 -19.92 -0.29 9.28
N GLY A 29 -20.46 -1.23 10.04
CA GLY A 29 -21.90 -1.28 10.31
C GLY A 29 -22.67 -1.44 9.00
N ASN A 30 -23.47 -0.44 8.63
CA ASN A 30 -24.23 -0.41 7.38
C ASN A 30 -23.50 0.33 6.24
N GLU A 31 -22.33 0.89 6.50
CA GLU A 31 -21.53 1.59 5.51
C GLU A 31 -20.69 0.58 4.72
N ILE A 32 -20.81 0.61 3.40
CA ILE A 32 -20.02 -0.19 2.46
C ILE A 32 -19.28 0.80 1.58
N SER A 33 -17.98 0.62 1.42
CA SER A 33 -17.19 1.43 0.50
C SER A 33 -15.99 0.66 -0.03
N SER A 34 -15.45 1.12 -1.14
CA SER A 34 -14.21 0.61 -1.71
C SER A 34 -13.28 1.75 -2.04
N GLY A 35 -12.00 1.54 -1.74
CA GLY A 35 -11.00 2.57 -1.97
C GLY A 35 -9.59 2.01 -2.10
N MET A 36 -8.63 2.92 -2.24
CA MET A 36 -7.21 2.59 -2.24
C MET A 36 -6.55 3.25 -1.03
N ALA A 37 -5.84 2.46 -0.24
CA ALA A 37 -5.13 2.90 0.96
C ALA A 37 -3.62 2.90 0.68
N TYR A 38 -2.99 4.07 0.83
CA TYR A 38 -1.57 4.28 0.60
C TYR A 38 -0.81 4.33 1.91
N TYR A 39 0.33 3.65 1.93
CA TYR A 39 1.27 3.61 3.04
C TYR A 39 2.66 3.94 2.51
N ALA A 40 3.26 5.00 3.05
CA ALA A 40 4.59 5.45 2.67
C ALA A 40 5.68 4.77 3.50
N ASP A 41 6.92 4.78 3.01
CA ASP A 41 8.12 4.55 3.81
C ASP A 41 8.13 3.20 4.57
N GLY A 42 7.55 2.16 3.98
CA GLY A 42 7.51 0.82 4.57
C GLY A 42 6.46 0.64 5.68
N HIS A 43 5.56 1.61 5.87
CA HIS A 43 4.35 1.39 6.65
C HIS A 43 3.48 0.30 6.00
N GLU A 44 2.76 -0.46 6.82
CA GLU A 44 1.90 -1.54 6.35
C GLU A 44 0.58 -1.61 7.11
N GLN A 45 -0.40 -2.27 6.50
CA GLN A 45 -1.68 -2.51 7.15
C GLN A 45 -1.54 -3.58 8.24
N ASN A 46 -1.38 -3.12 9.49
CA ASN A 46 -1.23 -3.93 10.69
C ASN A 46 -2.44 -3.86 11.64
N GLY A 47 -3.54 -3.22 11.24
CA GLY A 47 -4.76 -3.05 12.05
C GLY A 47 -4.67 -1.94 13.11
N LEU A 48 -3.49 -1.36 13.33
CA LEU A 48 -3.27 -0.25 14.26
C LEU A 48 -2.95 1.06 13.53
N SER A 49 -2.36 0.95 12.34
CA SER A 49 -1.87 2.10 11.56
C SER A 49 -2.89 2.51 10.51
N ARG A 50 -3.30 3.78 10.56
CA ARG A 50 -4.10 4.39 9.50
C ARG A 50 -3.22 4.56 8.25
N PRO A 51 -3.81 4.51 7.05
CA PRO A 51 -3.06 4.84 5.84
C PRO A 51 -2.64 6.30 5.86
N ASP A 52 -1.50 6.58 5.21
CA ASP A 52 -0.97 7.93 5.02
C ASP A 52 -1.86 8.75 4.07
N ASP A 53 -2.48 8.09 3.09
CA ASP A 53 -3.52 8.67 2.24
C ASP A 53 -4.58 7.60 1.86
N TYR A 54 -5.81 8.04 1.62
CA TYR A 54 -6.91 7.18 1.21
C TYR A 54 -7.77 7.88 0.17
N VAL A 55 -8.02 7.19 -0.94
CA VAL A 55 -8.97 7.64 -1.95
C VAL A 55 -10.18 6.73 -1.98
N ASP A 56 -11.36 7.31 -1.84
CA ASP A 56 -12.62 6.60 -2.03
C ASP A 56 -12.86 6.41 -3.52
N VAL A 57 -13.06 5.17 -3.94
CA VAL A 57 -13.32 4.82 -5.34
C VAL A 57 -14.82 4.69 -5.56
N VAL A 58 -15.51 3.96 -4.67
CA VAL A 58 -16.96 3.80 -4.70
C VAL A 58 -17.51 3.86 -3.27
N HIS A 59 -18.50 4.71 -3.08
CA HIS A 59 -19.29 4.77 -1.85
C HIS A 59 -20.62 4.03 -2.02
N GLY A 60 -20.99 3.20 -1.06
CA GLY A 60 -22.27 2.48 -1.02
C GLY A 60 -22.27 1.07 -1.63
N SER A 61 -21.16 0.63 -2.23
CA SER A 61 -21.00 -0.75 -2.72
C SER A 61 -19.54 -1.16 -2.76
N ASN A 62 -19.31 -2.47 -2.92
CA ASN A 62 -17.97 -2.99 -3.09
C ASN A 62 -17.58 -3.13 -4.55
N VAL A 63 -16.32 -2.81 -4.83
CA VAL A 63 -15.70 -3.01 -6.14
C VAL A 63 -15.25 -4.45 -6.26
N HIS A 64 -15.56 -5.05 -7.41
CA HIS A 64 -14.88 -6.26 -7.85
C HIS A 64 -13.59 -5.83 -8.56
N TRP A 65 -12.44 -6.10 -7.95
CA TRP A 65 -11.14 -5.58 -8.40
C TRP A 65 -10.56 -6.33 -9.59
N GLU A 66 -10.91 -7.61 -9.75
CA GLU A 66 -10.46 -8.44 -10.85
C GLU A 66 -11.24 -8.13 -12.13
N GLY A 67 -10.58 -8.18 -13.27
CA GLY A 67 -11.17 -7.87 -14.58
C GLY A 67 -11.61 -6.41 -14.76
N GLN A 68 -11.30 -5.51 -13.81
CA GLN A 68 -11.65 -4.10 -13.86
C GLN A 68 -10.39 -3.22 -13.86
N ASN A 69 -10.41 -2.17 -14.68
CA ASN A 69 -9.41 -1.11 -14.62
C ASN A 69 -9.91 0.01 -13.71
N VAL A 70 -9.40 0.04 -12.49
CA VAL A 70 -9.81 1.02 -11.47
C VAL A 70 -8.71 2.04 -11.28
N LYS A 71 -9.07 3.33 -11.26
CA LYS A 71 -8.12 4.44 -11.07
C LYS A 71 -8.45 5.22 -9.82
N GLY A 72 -7.42 5.65 -9.11
CA GLY A 72 -7.52 6.54 -7.95
C GLY A 72 -6.45 7.62 -8.03
N THR A 73 -6.77 8.81 -7.52
CA THR A 73 -5.78 9.89 -7.35
C THR A 73 -5.84 10.36 -5.90
N PHE A 74 -4.69 10.27 -5.25
CA PHE A 74 -4.49 10.69 -3.86
C PHE A 74 -4.50 12.23 -3.75
N GLY A 75 -4.74 12.75 -2.55
CA GLY A 75 -4.77 14.20 -2.31
C GLY A 75 -3.44 14.88 -2.63
N SER A 76 -2.35 14.13 -2.54
CA SER A 76 -0.99 14.53 -2.94
C SER A 76 -0.79 14.68 -4.46
N GLY A 77 -1.75 14.24 -5.29
CA GLY A 77 -1.67 14.26 -6.75
C GLY A 77 -1.06 13.01 -7.38
N VAL A 78 -0.69 12.00 -6.58
CA VAL A 78 -0.21 10.72 -7.10
C VAL A 78 -1.40 9.89 -7.59
N SER A 79 -1.34 9.42 -8.83
CA SER A 79 -2.38 8.58 -9.43
C SER A 79 -1.94 7.12 -9.56
N PHE A 80 -2.86 6.21 -9.28
CA PHE A 80 -2.68 4.78 -9.45
C PHE A 80 -3.77 4.17 -10.32
N THR A 81 -3.39 3.14 -11.08
CA THR A 81 -4.31 2.32 -11.88
C THR A 81 -4.11 0.86 -11.48
N SER A 82 -5.16 0.22 -11.01
CA SER A 82 -5.22 -1.23 -10.80
C SER A 82 -5.79 -1.90 -12.05
N SER A 83 -5.17 -3.01 -12.46
CA SER A 83 -5.60 -3.88 -13.55
C SER A 83 -5.23 -5.31 -13.20
N ILE A 84 -6.07 -5.95 -12.40
CA ILE A 84 -5.85 -7.34 -11.95
C ILE A 84 -6.64 -8.25 -12.89
N PHE A 85 -5.98 -9.23 -13.50
CA PHE A 85 -6.64 -10.15 -14.42
C PHE A 85 -7.44 -11.23 -13.67
N ALA A 86 -6.80 -11.92 -12.73
CA ALA A 86 -7.39 -12.95 -11.87
C ALA A 86 -6.46 -13.22 -10.66
N ASP A 87 -6.98 -13.98 -9.69
CA ASP A 87 -6.26 -14.51 -8.53
C ASP A 87 -5.68 -13.44 -7.60
N ALA A 88 -6.46 -12.38 -7.34
CA ALA A 88 -6.12 -11.35 -6.38
C ALA A 88 -5.95 -11.95 -4.97
N GLY A 89 -4.72 -11.90 -4.44
CA GLY A 89 -4.43 -12.29 -3.07
C GLY A 89 -5.12 -11.36 -2.08
N GLY A 90 -6.14 -11.87 -1.37
CA GLY A 90 -6.88 -11.13 -0.36
C GLY A 90 -6.42 -11.42 1.05
N LYS A 91 -6.47 -10.40 1.93
CA LYS A 91 -6.37 -10.56 3.38
C LYS A 91 -7.63 -9.98 4.00
N GLN A 92 -8.39 -10.77 4.75
CA GLN A 92 -9.44 -10.23 5.61
C GLN A 92 -8.78 -9.55 6.81
N GLY A 93 -8.99 -8.25 6.96
CA GLY A 93 -8.71 -7.56 8.21
C GLY A 93 -9.76 -7.99 9.24
N ASN A 94 -9.32 -8.40 10.44
CA ASN A 94 -10.26 -8.58 11.54
C ASN A 94 -10.95 -7.24 11.81
N SER A 95 -12.27 -7.28 11.82
CA SER A 95 -13.14 -6.13 12.11
C SER A 95 -13.03 -5.71 13.57
#